data_AF-A0A430RGE3-F1
#
_entry.id   AF-A0A430RGE3-F1
#
_cell.length_a   1.000
_cell.length_b   1.000
_cell.length_c   1.000
_cell.angle_alpha   90.00
_cell.angle_beta   90.00
_cell.angle_gamma   90.00
#
_symmetry.space_group_name_H-M   'P 1'
#
loop_
_entity.id
_entity.type
_entity.pdbx_description
1 polymer ?
#
loop_
_entity_poly.entity_id
_entity_poly.type
_entity_poly.pdbx_seq_one_letter_code
_entity_poly.pdbx_strand_id
1 'polypeptide(L)'
;MKDARDWVAHLEAHLPLALSGEDPEGVHQVRVAGRRLRAYLDLLGFRVLKDDLCFLVRQAGRVRDLEVALGGPLPEGFREHLRAELSEARRSLVALLRSPWMGVLLRALRHLPPLSKGQARKRLKRLQGRLEARFLELRAEPSLERLHAFRRALRRVRYAKEFLGLSAKRERALQEVLGEVNDLRVLKGLLQAYLVIREDPEAQRYLGEVERVLEAASKRALQGLGLAPFREGPQSS
;
A
#
# COMPACT_ATOMS: atom_id res chain seq x y z
N MET A 1 0.65 19.92 13.59
CA MET A 1 0.89 19.17 12.34
C MET A 1 2.04 18.23 12.63
N LYS A 2 1.91 16.93 12.33
CA LYS A 2 3.04 16.01 12.48
C LYS A 2 4.08 16.30 11.38
N ASP A 3 5.33 16.57 11.74
CA ASP A 3 6.44 16.79 10.82
C ASP A 3 7.21 15.49 10.53
N ALA A 4 8.38 15.56 9.88
CA ALA A 4 9.20 14.37 9.65
C ALA A 4 9.71 13.74 10.94
N ARG A 5 10.11 14.54 11.94
CA ARG A 5 10.63 14.05 13.21
C ARG A 5 9.57 13.28 13.97
N ASP A 6 8.33 13.75 13.93
CA ASP A 6 7.19 13.02 14.53
C ASP A 6 7.01 11.64 13.90
N TRP A 7 7.16 11.50 12.58
CA TRP A 7 7.05 10.19 11.91
C TRP A 7 8.29 9.31 12.05
N VAL A 8 9.46 9.90 12.24
CA VAL A 8 10.67 9.14 12.61
C VAL A 8 10.55 8.61 14.03
N ALA A 9 10.15 9.44 14.99
CA ALA A 9 9.88 9.02 16.36
C ALA A 9 8.78 7.95 16.41
N HIS A 10 7.71 8.12 15.62
CA HIS A 10 6.67 7.09 15.45
C HIS A 10 7.25 5.79 14.92
N LEU A 11 8.09 5.84 13.89
CA LEU A 11 8.75 4.64 13.35
C LEU A 11 9.58 3.95 14.44
N GLU A 12 10.45 4.69 15.12
CA GLU A 12 11.34 4.18 16.16
C GLU A 12 10.57 3.54 17.33
N ALA A 13 9.49 4.18 17.78
CA ALA A 13 8.65 3.67 18.86
C ALA A 13 7.98 2.33 18.54
N HIS A 14 7.72 2.03 17.25
CA HIS A 14 7.08 0.79 16.82
C HIS A 14 8.07 -0.27 16.32
N LEU A 15 9.38 0.03 16.25
CA LEU A 15 10.39 -0.97 15.89
C LEU A 15 10.46 -2.14 16.89
N PRO A 16 10.44 -1.93 18.22
CA PRO A 16 10.45 -3.05 19.16
C PRO A 16 9.27 -4.01 18.94
N LEU A 17 8.07 -3.47 18.71
CA LEU A 17 6.88 -4.27 18.44
C LEU A 17 7.02 -5.05 17.11
N ALA A 18 7.48 -4.39 16.05
CA ALA A 18 7.73 -5.05 14.77
C ALA A 18 8.82 -6.13 14.85
N LEU A 19 9.81 -5.96 15.73
CA LEU A 19 10.89 -6.92 15.98
C LEU A 19 10.46 -8.13 16.80
N SER A 20 9.45 -7.98 17.68
CA SER A 20 8.87 -9.10 18.42
C SER A 20 8.17 -10.09 17.50
N GLY A 21 7.50 -9.59 16.44
CA GLY A 21 6.71 -10.41 15.52
C GLY A 21 5.40 -10.95 16.12
N GLU A 22 5.08 -10.59 17.36
CA GLU A 22 3.89 -11.06 18.09
C GLU A 22 2.63 -10.31 17.65
N ASP A 23 2.75 -9.00 17.46
CA ASP A 23 1.63 -8.13 17.09
C ASP A 23 1.75 -7.62 15.63
N PRO A 24 0.79 -7.95 14.74
CA PRO A 24 0.67 -7.39 13.39
C PRO A 24 0.70 -5.85 13.34
N GLU A 25 0.32 -5.19 14.42
CA GLU A 25 0.26 -3.74 14.51
C GLU A 25 1.65 -3.09 14.41
N GLY A 26 2.69 -3.73 14.94
CA GLY A 26 4.06 -3.23 14.82
C GLY A 26 4.49 -3.07 13.36
N VAL A 27 4.27 -4.11 12.55
CA VAL A 27 4.55 -4.11 11.11
C VAL A 27 3.66 -3.11 10.37
N HIS A 28 2.38 -3.02 10.74
CA HIS A 28 1.45 -2.03 10.20
C HIS A 28 1.99 -0.60 10.39
N GLN A 29 2.45 -0.27 11.60
CA GLN A 29 2.92 1.06 11.95
C GLN A 29 4.25 1.41 11.28
N VAL A 30 5.19 0.46 11.15
CA VAL A 30 6.41 0.62 10.33
C VAL A 30 6.04 0.97 8.89
N ARG A 31 5.06 0.25 8.31
CA ARG A 31 4.57 0.49 6.95
C ARG A 31 3.92 1.87 6.81
N VAL A 32 3.13 2.30 7.80
CA VAL A 32 2.47 3.61 7.83
C VAL A 32 3.51 4.74 7.90
N ALA A 33 4.44 4.67 8.84
CA ALA A 33 5.49 5.68 9.01
C ALA A 33 6.36 5.80 7.76
N GLY A 34 6.83 4.67 7.21
CA GLY A 34 7.61 4.65 5.97
C GLY A 34 6.87 5.27 4.78
N ARG A 35 5.58 4.99 4.60
CA ARG A 35 4.76 5.61 3.53
C ARG A 35 4.62 7.12 3.70
N ARG A 36 4.51 7.61 4.94
CA ARG A 36 4.38 9.03 5.25
C ARG A 36 5.69 9.77 5.08
N LEU A 37 6.81 9.19 5.52
CA LEU A 37 8.15 9.73 5.27
C LEU A 37 8.45 9.83 3.76
N ARG A 38 8.00 8.86 2.95
CA ARG A 38 8.09 8.98 1.48
C ARG A 38 7.31 10.17 0.92
N ALA A 39 6.11 10.43 1.44
CA ALA A 39 5.31 11.59 1.05
C ALA A 39 5.98 12.90 1.52
N TYR A 40 6.66 12.89 2.67
CA TYR A 40 7.47 14.02 3.13
C TYR A 40 8.63 14.31 2.18
N LEU A 41 9.38 13.28 1.74
CA LEU A 41 10.44 13.43 0.72
C LEU A 41 9.90 13.96 -0.61
N ASP A 42 8.67 13.59 -0.99
CA ASP A 42 8.01 14.16 -2.17
C ASP A 42 7.75 15.67 -2.04
N LEU A 43 7.36 16.13 -0.85
CA LEU A 43 7.15 17.54 -0.55
C LEU A 43 8.45 18.33 -0.46
N LEU A 44 9.53 17.73 0.04
CA LEU A 44 10.88 18.28 -0.06
C LEU A 44 11.37 18.29 -1.52
N GLY A 45 10.85 17.40 -2.37
CA GLY A 45 11.36 17.19 -3.72
C GLY A 45 12.65 16.39 -3.75
N PHE A 46 12.99 15.72 -2.66
CA PHE A 46 14.20 14.90 -2.54
C PHE A 46 14.01 13.57 -3.26
N ARG A 47 15.10 13.04 -3.82
CA ARG A 47 15.16 11.69 -4.39
C ARG A 47 15.92 10.72 -3.49
N VAL A 48 16.92 11.22 -2.77
CA VAL A 48 17.67 10.47 -1.75
C VAL A 48 16.71 9.88 -0.70
N LEU A 49 17.02 8.67 -0.21
CA LEU A 49 16.22 7.90 0.76
C LEU A 49 14.86 7.39 0.25
N LYS A 50 14.42 7.75 -0.96
CA LYS A 50 13.13 7.26 -1.49
C LYS A 50 13.15 5.78 -1.76
N ASP A 51 14.25 5.26 -2.29
CA ASP A 51 14.39 3.85 -2.61
C ASP A 51 14.60 3.04 -1.34
N ASP A 52 15.35 3.56 -0.37
CA ASP A 52 15.49 2.96 0.96
C ASP A 52 14.14 2.81 1.68
N LEU A 53 13.36 3.90 1.74
CA LEU A 53 12.01 3.84 2.31
C LEU A 53 11.06 3.00 1.44
N CYS A 54 11.27 2.93 0.12
CA CYS A 54 10.48 2.07 -0.74
C CYS A 54 10.74 0.59 -0.40
N PHE A 55 12.01 0.24 -0.19
CA PHE A 55 12.45 -1.07 0.20
C PHE A 55 11.87 -1.45 1.57
N LEU A 56 12.02 -0.61 2.60
CA LEU A 56 11.43 -0.83 3.92
C LEU A 56 9.91 -1.05 3.84
N VAL A 57 9.19 -0.17 3.13
CA VAL A 57 7.73 -0.26 2.99
C VAL A 57 7.30 -1.50 2.20
N ARG A 58 8.11 -1.98 1.27
CA ARG A 58 7.82 -3.22 0.51
C ARG A 58 7.99 -4.44 1.41
N GLN A 59 9.06 -4.50 2.20
CA GLN A 59 9.34 -5.62 3.11
C GLN A 59 8.27 -5.73 4.21
N ALA A 60 7.96 -4.62 4.89
CA ALA A 60 6.82 -4.57 5.82
C ALA A 60 5.47 -4.77 5.11
N GLY A 61 5.39 -4.39 3.83
CA GLY A 61 4.24 -4.62 2.97
C GLY A 61 3.92 -6.09 2.79
N ARG A 62 4.93 -6.91 2.44
CA ARG A 62 4.80 -8.35 2.24
C ARG A 62 4.22 -9.06 3.47
N VAL A 63 4.79 -8.79 4.65
CA VAL A 63 4.30 -9.36 5.92
C VAL A 63 2.84 -8.97 6.16
N ARG A 64 2.50 -7.67 6.05
CA ARG A 64 1.13 -7.22 6.29
C ARG A 64 0.12 -7.78 5.29
N ASP A 65 0.52 -7.91 4.03
CA ASP A 65 -0.37 -8.42 2.98
C ASP A 65 -0.69 -9.91 3.24
N LEU A 66 0.28 -10.70 3.74
CA LEU A 66 0.07 -12.09 4.18
C LEU A 66 -0.80 -12.18 5.44
N GLU A 67 -0.55 -11.34 6.45
CA GLU A 67 -1.37 -11.29 7.68
C GLU A 67 -2.83 -10.95 7.39
N VAL A 68 -3.08 -10.00 6.48
CA VAL A 68 -4.44 -9.65 6.06
C VAL A 68 -5.11 -10.80 5.33
N ALA A 69 -4.41 -11.48 4.41
CA ALA A 69 -4.96 -12.63 3.70
C ALA A 69 -5.32 -13.78 4.66
N LEU A 70 -4.45 -14.08 5.63
CA LEU A 70 -4.66 -15.12 6.65
C LEU A 70 -5.80 -14.81 7.64
N GLY A 71 -6.28 -13.56 7.69
CA GLY A 71 -7.43 -13.18 8.51
C GLY A 71 -8.79 -13.63 7.94
N GLY A 72 -8.84 -14.11 6.70
CA GLY A 72 -10.06 -14.58 6.04
C GLY A 72 -10.18 -16.10 5.93
N PRO A 73 -11.35 -16.61 5.48
CA PRO A 73 -11.49 -18.01 5.11
C PRO A 73 -10.65 -18.30 3.85
N LEU A 74 -9.85 -19.36 3.90
CA LEU A 74 -8.94 -19.78 2.83
C LEU A 74 -8.98 -21.32 2.72
N PRO A 75 -8.80 -21.87 1.51
CA PRO A 75 -8.48 -23.31 1.32
C PRO A 75 -7.28 -23.72 2.16
N GLU A 76 -7.30 -24.92 2.75
CA GLU A 76 -6.31 -25.28 3.76
C GLU A 76 -4.89 -25.35 3.18
N GLY A 77 -4.71 -25.92 1.98
CA GLY A 77 -3.40 -25.97 1.31
C GLY A 77 -2.82 -24.58 1.03
N PHE A 78 -3.67 -23.64 0.62
CA PHE A 78 -3.27 -22.24 0.41
C PHE A 78 -2.95 -21.54 1.74
N ARG A 79 -3.75 -21.78 2.78
CA ARG A 79 -3.52 -21.23 4.13
C ARG A 79 -2.19 -21.68 4.70
N GLU A 80 -1.86 -22.97 4.60
CA GLU A 80 -0.58 -23.52 5.05
C GLU A 80 0.59 -22.88 4.30
N HIS A 81 0.48 -22.73 2.97
CA HIS A 81 1.47 -22.04 2.17
C HIS A 81 1.67 -20.58 2.62
N LEU A 82 0.59 -19.82 2.84
CA LEU A 82 0.68 -18.44 3.33
C LEU A 82 1.28 -18.33 4.73
N ARG A 83 1.05 -19.31 5.63
CA ARG A 83 1.69 -19.36 6.96
C ARG A 83 3.21 -19.57 6.84
N ALA A 84 3.64 -20.44 5.94
CA ALA A 84 5.06 -20.65 5.66
C ALA A 84 5.69 -19.36 5.12
N GLU A 85 5.11 -18.78 4.07
CA GLU A 85 5.53 -17.50 3.48
C GLU A 85 5.57 -16.36 4.51
N LEU A 86 4.58 -16.28 5.40
CA LEU A 86 4.54 -15.26 6.46
C LEU A 86 5.71 -15.43 7.42
N SER A 87 6.01 -16.67 7.80
CA SER A 87 7.14 -16.99 8.67
C SER A 87 8.46 -16.54 8.02
N GLU A 88 8.64 -16.77 6.73
CA GLU A 88 9.84 -16.35 5.99
C GLU A 88 9.94 -14.83 5.84
N ALA A 89 8.82 -14.20 5.50
CA ALA A 89 8.73 -12.75 5.36
C ALA A 89 9.00 -12.04 6.69
N ARG A 90 8.50 -12.59 7.82
CA ARG A 90 8.79 -12.08 9.16
C ARG A 90 10.27 -12.21 9.50
N ARG A 91 10.89 -13.39 9.27
CA ARG A 91 12.34 -13.57 9.47
C ARG A 91 13.15 -12.55 8.66
N SER A 92 12.80 -12.37 7.38
CA SER A 92 13.46 -11.41 6.48
C SER A 92 13.30 -9.96 6.96
N LEU A 93 12.09 -9.59 7.40
CA LEU A 93 11.84 -8.25 7.94
C LEU A 93 12.62 -8.01 9.23
N VAL A 94 12.63 -8.97 10.17
CA VAL A 94 13.40 -8.84 11.42
C VAL A 94 14.90 -8.69 11.14
N ALA A 95 15.45 -9.49 10.22
CA ALA A 95 16.84 -9.38 9.80
C ALA A 95 17.15 -7.99 9.20
N LEU A 96 16.25 -7.47 8.36
CA LEU A 96 16.36 -6.12 7.81
C LEU A 96 16.33 -5.04 8.90
N LEU A 97 15.37 -5.12 9.83
CA LEU A 97 15.19 -4.13 10.89
C LEU A 97 16.38 -4.11 11.86
N ARG A 98 17.05 -5.25 12.06
CA ARG A 98 18.29 -5.36 12.85
C ARG A 98 19.56 -4.96 12.08
N SER A 99 19.47 -4.76 10.77
CA SER A 99 20.65 -4.52 9.93
C SER A 99 21.30 -3.14 10.21
N PRO A 100 22.61 -2.99 9.98
CA PRO A 100 23.28 -1.69 10.04
C PRO A 100 22.66 -0.65 9.08
N TRP A 101 22.15 -1.10 7.94
CA TRP A 101 21.44 -0.26 6.96
C TRP A 101 20.24 0.45 7.60
N MET A 102 19.46 -0.23 8.44
CA MET A 102 18.32 0.37 9.12
C MET A 102 18.76 1.50 10.06
N GLY A 103 19.86 1.29 10.80
CA GLY A 103 20.46 2.32 11.66
C GLY A 103 20.93 3.55 10.87
N VAL A 104 21.56 3.34 9.70
CA VAL A 104 21.96 4.45 8.79
C VAL A 104 20.73 5.19 8.26
N LEU A 105 19.70 4.47 7.83
CA LEU A 105 18.46 5.05 7.33
C LEU A 105 17.80 5.94 8.40
N LEU A 106 17.64 5.44 9.63
CA LEU A 106 17.06 6.22 10.73
C LEU A 106 17.86 7.50 11.01
N ARG A 107 19.19 7.41 11.10
CA ARG A 107 20.04 8.61 11.27
C ARG A 107 19.81 9.62 10.16
N ALA A 108 19.82 9.19 8.90
CA ALA A 108 19.58 10.08 7.77
C ALA A 108 18.18 10.73 7.82
N LEU A 109 17.16 9.99 8.23
CA LEU A 109 15.79 10.50 8.36
C LEU A 109 15.64 11.54 9.48
N ARG A 110 16.36 11.40 10.60
CA ARG A 110 16.36 12.39 11.70
C ARG A 110 16.88 13.76 11.26
N HIS A 111 17.76 13.80 10.27
CA HIS A 111 18.35 15.03 9.73
C HIS A 111 17.56 15.65 8.57
N LEU A 112 16.36 15.15 8.25
CA LEU A 112 15.53 15.76 7.21
C LEU A 112 15.17 17.21 7.59
N PRO A 113 15.29 18.16 6.63
CA PRO A 113 14.96 19.55 6.90
C PRO A 113 13.44 19.74 7.04
N PRO A 114 13.00 20.81 7.73
CA PRO A 114 11.59 21.19 7.78
C PRO A 114 11.04 21.56 6.39
N LEU A 115 9.73 21.39 6.19
CA LEU A 115 9.09 21.78 4.93
C LEU A 115 9.02 23.31 4.79
N SER A 116 9.59 23.84 3.71
CA SER A 116 9.21 25.18 3.26
C SER A 116 7.77 25.17 2.74
N LYS A 117 6.88 25.95 3.36
CA LYS A 117 5.44 26.01 2.99
C LYS A 117 5.25 26.33 1.50
N GLY A 118 6.04 27.25 0.94
CA GLY A 118 5.97 27.64 -0.47
C GLY A 118 6.33 26.49 -1.41
N GLN A 119 7.47 25.82 -1.15
CA GLN A 119 7.91 24.67 -1.95
C GLN A 119 6.96 23.48 -1.82
N ALA A 120 6.54 23.16 -0.59
CA ALA A 120 5.63 22.05 -0.32
C ALA A 120 4.27 22.27 -1.00
N ARG A 121 3.72 23.50 -1.00
CA ARG A 121 2.50 23.83 -1.78
C ARG A 121 2.70 23.66 -3.28
N LYS A 122 3.83 24.10 -3.84
CA LYS A 122 4.17 23.87 -5.26
C LYS A 122 4.26 22.37 -5.59
N ARG A 123 4.82 21.55 -4.69
CA ARG A 123 4.90 20.09 -4.84
C ARG A 123 3.53 19.42 -4.70
N LEU A 124 2.69 19.87 -3.78
CA LEU A 124 1.30 19.40 -3.65
C LEU A 124 0.53 19.62 -4.97
N LYS A 125 0.61 20.81 -5.58
CA LYS A 125 -0.02 21.07 -6.89
C LYS A 125 0.41 20.07 -7.96
N ARG A 126 1.70 19.71 -8.00
CA ARG A 126 2.22 18.68 -8.92
C ARG A 126 1.68 17.28 -8.60
N LEU A 127 1.52 16.93 -7.32
CA LEU A 127 0.89 15.66 -6.92
C LEU A 127 -0.59 15.61 -7.30
N GLN A 128 -1.31 16.73 -7.16
CA GLN A 128 -2.70 16.86 -7.58
C GLN A 128 -2.85 16.75 -9.09
N GLY A 129 -1.99 17.40 -9.88
CA GLY A 129 -2.00 17.24 -11.34
C GLY A 129 -1.75 15.79 -11.79
N ARG A 130 -0.85 15.07 -11.09
CA ARG A 130 -0.66 13.64 -11.33
C ARG A 130 -1.87 12.80 -10.93
N LEU A 131 -2.54 13.13 -9.82
CA LEU A 131 -3.77 12.46 -9.41
C LEU A 131 -4.86 12.64 -10.47
N GLU A 132 -5.03 13.85 -10.99
CA GLU A 132 -5.99 14.17 -12.05
C GLU A 132 -5.67 13.42 -13.33
N ALA A 133 -4.41 13.41 -13.77
CA ALA A 133 -4.00 12.63 -14.94
C ALA A 133 -4.33 11.14 -14.80
N ARG A 134 -4.09 10.54 -13.62
CA ARG A 134 -4.47 9.13 -13.35
C ARG A 134 -5.97 8.92 -13.31
N PHE A 135 -6.74 9.91 -12.87
CA PHE A 135 -8.19 9.85 -12.90
C PHE A 135 -8.72 9.90 -14.34
N LEU A 136 -8.16 10.75 -15.19
CA LEU A 136 -8.52 10.82 -16.61
C LEU A 136 -8.15 9.54 -17.36
N GLU A 137 -6.96 8.97 -17.11
CA GLU A 137 -6.56 7.66 -17.64
C GLU A 137 -7.54 6.56 -17.20
N LEU A 138 -7.89 6.52 -15.91
CA LEU A 138 -8.86 5.57 -15.36
C LEU A 138 -10.25 5.75 -15.98
N ARG A 139 -10.68 6.99 -16.21
CA ARG A 139 -11.98 7.31 -16.82
C ARG A 139 -12.02 6.90 -18.30
N ALA A 140 -10.93 7.13 -19.03
CA ALA A 140 -10.85 6.81 -20.45
C ALA A 140 -10.90 5.30 -20.69
N GLU A 141 -10.17 4.54 -19.85
CA GLU A 141 -10.07 3.10 -20.00
C GLU A 141 -9.98 2.44 -18.62
N PRO A 142 -11.12 2.17 -17.98
CA PRO A 142 -11.14 1.56 -16.65
C PRO A 142 -10.37 0.23 -16.64
N SER A 143 -9.39 0.09 -15.74
CA SER A 143 -8.70 -1.19 -15.45
C SER A 143 -8.29 -1.30 -13.98
N LEU A 144 -7.99 -2.51 -13.50
CA LEU A 144 -7.49 -2.74 -12.14
C LEU A 144 -6.12 -2.07 -11.90
N GLU A 145 -5.24 -2.06 -12.90
CA GLU A 145 -3.94 -1.41 -12.84
C GLU A 145 -4.09 0.10 -12.69
N ARG A 146 -4.97 0.71 -13.50
CA ARG A 146 -5.23 2.15 -13.44
C ARG A 146 -5.92 2.55 -12.14
N LEU A 147 -6.84 1.72 -11.64
CA LEU A 147 -7.51 1.93 -10.35
C LEU A 147 -6.49 1.89 -9.20
N HIS A 148 -5.55 0.93 -9.24
CA HIS A 148 -4.46 0.86 -8.28
C HIS A 148 -3.50 2.06 -8.38
N ALA A 149 -3.16 2.49 -9.59
CA ALA A 149 -2.33 3.68 -9.83
C ALA A 149 -2.99 4.95 -9.26
N PHE A 150 -4.29 5.12 -9.50
CA PHE A 150 -5.10 6.19 -8.93
C PHE A 150 -5.11 6.14 -7.39
N ARG A 151 -5.41 4.98 -6.78
CA ARG A 151 -5.37 4.78 -5.31
C ARG A 151 -4.02 5.18 -4.72
N ARG A 152 -2.90 4.81 -5.37
CA ARG A 152 -1.55 5.18 -4.93
C ARG A 152 -1.31 6.69 -5.00
N ALA A 153 -1.73 7.34 -6.09
CA ALA A 153 -1.62 8.79 -6.24
C ALA A 153 -2.47 9.52 -5.19
N LEU A 154 -3.70 9.06 -4.98
CA LEU A 154 -4.65 9.60 -4.00
C LEU A 154 -4.09 9.56 -2.58
N ARG A 155 -3.45 8.44 -2.21
CA ARG A 155 -2.78 8.30 -0.91
C ARG A 155 -1.63 9.30 -0.72
N ARG A 156 -0.85 9.56 -1.76
CA ARG A 156 0.24 10.56 -1.69
C ARG A 156 -0.31 11.97 -1.51
N VAL A 157 -1.38 12.32 -2.24
CA VAL A 157 -2.07 13.61 -2.06
C VAL A 157 -2.65 13.73 -0.65
N ARG A 158 -3.29 12.68 -0.11
CA ARG A 158 -3.81 12.66 1.26
C ARG A 158 -2.71 13.01 2.27
N TYR A 159 -1.59 12.27 2.26
CA TYR A 159 -0.50 12.52 3.20
C TYR A 159 0.10 13.92 3.01
N ALA A 160 0.25 14.38 1.77
CA ALA A 160 0.74 15.72 1.49
C ALA A 160 -0.17 16.83 2.06
N LYS A 161 -1.49 16.67 1.97
CA LYS A 161 -2.47 17.58 2.58
C LYS A 161 -2.39 17.55 4.10
N GLU A 162 -2.29 16.37 4.70
CA GLU A 162 -2.15 16.22 6.16
C GLU A 162 -0.89 16.91 6.69
N PHE A 163 0.26 16.79 6.01
CA PHE A 163 1.49 17.51 6.37
C PHE A 163 1.38 19.03 6.28
N LEU A 164 0.50 19.53 5.42
CA LEU A 164 0.25 20.96 5.22
C LEU A 164 -0.92 21.48 6.07
N GLY A 165 -1.52 20.65 6.92
CA GLY A 165 -2.69 21.01 7.73
C GLY A 165 -3.95 21.27 6.91
N LEU A 166 -4.00 20.77 5.67
CA LEU A 166 -5.13 20.91 4.78
C LEU A 166 -6.12 19.76 4.97
N SER A 167 -7.40 20.03 4.77
CA SER A 167 -8.45 19.00 4.84
C SER A 167 -8.19 17.88 3.83
N ALA A 168 -8.10 16.64 4.31
CA ALA A 168 -7.92 15.45 3.48
C ALA A 168 -9.15 14.51 3.52
N LYS A 169 -10.32 15.05 3.89
CA LYS A 169 -11.59 14.30 4.08
C LYS A 169 -11.99 13.56 2.81
N ARG A 170 -11.97 14.25 1.66
CA ARG A 170 -12.29 13.65 0.35
C ARG A 170 -11.34 12.50 0.01
N GLU A 171 -10.04 12.70 0.17
CA GLU A 171 -9.05 11.68 -0.16
C GLU A 171 -9.11 10.46 0.77
N ARG A 172 -9.61 10.63 2.00
CA ARG A 172 -9.86 9.54 2.94
C ARG A 172 -11.09 8.73 2.52
N ALA A 173 -12.22 9.39 2.28
CA ALA A 173 -13.45 8.73 1.82
C ALA A 173 -13.22 7.93 0.53
N LEU A 174 -12.52 8.51 -0.45
CA LEU A 174 -12.18 7.80 -1.68
C LEU A 174 -11.22 6.61 -1.46
N GLN A 175 -10.32 6.67 -0.46
CA GLN A 175 -9.47 5.52 -0.14
C GLN A 175 -10.22 4.39 0.57
N GLU A 176 -11.27 4.70 1.32
CA GLU A 176 -12.13 3.70 1.96
C GLU A 176 -12.87 2.90 0.88
N VAL A 177 -13.49 3.59 -0.09
CA VAL A 177 -14.14 2.94 -1.25
C VAL A 177 -13.19 2.04 -2.02
N LEU A 178 -11.93 2.48 -2.21
CA LEU A 178 -10.92 1.72 -2.94
C LEU A 178 -10.22 0.64 -2.09
N GLY A 179 -10.58 0.50 -0.81
CA GLY A 179 -9.92 -0.37 0.17
C GLY A 179 -10.07 -1.83 -0.19
N GLU A 180 -11.32 -2.28 -0.27
CA GLU A 180 -11.73 -3.65 -0.57
C GLU A 180 -11.08 -4.18 -1.86
N VAL A 181 -11.14 -3.39 -2.94
CA VAL A 181 -10.55 -3.75 -4.24
C VAL A 181 -9.05 -4.01 -4.14
N ASN A 182 -8.33 -3.23 -3.33
CA ASN A 182 -6.89 -3.45 -3.14
C ASN A 182 -6.61 -4.78 -2.45
N ASP A 183 -7.39 -5.12 -1.43
CA ASP A 183 -7.15 -6.30 -0.60
C ASP A 183 -7.50 -7.58 -1.38
N LEU A 184 -8.61 -7.58 -2.13
CA LEU A 184 -8.98 -8.65 -3.06
C LEU A 184 -7.95 -8.83 -4.18
N ARG A 185 -7.43 -7.73 -4.74
CA ARG A 185 -6.38 -7.80 -5.77
C ARG A 185 -5.08 -8.40 -5.24
N VAL A 186 -4.72 -8.08 -4.00
CA VAL A 186 -3.54 -8.67 -3.34
C VAL A 186 -3.78 -10.16 -3.09
N LEU A 187 -4.94 -10.54 -2.56
CA LEU A 187 -5.32 -11.95 -2.35
C LEU A 187 -5.28 -12.75 -3.65
N LYS A 188 -5.89 -12.23 -4.72
CA LYS A 188 -5.83 -12.83 -6.06
C LYS A 188 -4.39 -13.08 -6.50
N GLY A 189 -3.51 -12.09 -6.35
CA GLY A 189 -2.09 -12.23 -6.73
C GLY A 189 -1.35 -13.29 -5.91
N LEU A 190 -1.62 -13.40 -4.61
CA LEU A 190 -1.06 -14.45 -3.76
C LEU A 190 -1.54 -15.84 -4.20
N LEU A 191 -2.83 -15.97 -4.48
CA LEU A 191 -3.46 -17.22 -4.89
C LEU A 191 -2.98 -17.69 -6.27
N GLN A 192 -2.83 -16.77 -7.23
CA GLN A 192 -2.25 -17.06 -8.53
C GLN A 192 -0.80 -17.53 -8.41
N ALA A 193 0.01 -16.90 -7.56
CA ALA A 193 1.39 -17.32 -7.32
C ALA A 193 1.47 -18.74 -6.72
N TYR A 194 0.55 -19.08 -5.81
CA TYR A 194 0.43 -20.41 -5.24
C TYR A 194 0.01 -21.47 -6.29
N LEU A 195 -0.96 -21.15 -7.14
CA LEU A 195 -1.45 -22.07 -8.18
C LEU A 195 -0.42 -22.32 -9.30
N VAL A 196 0.55 -21.42 -9.49
CA VAL A 196 1.68 -21.65 -10.41
C VAL A 196 2.60 -22.77 -9.92
N ILE A 197 2.74 -22.94 -8.61
CA ILE A 197 3.67 -23.90 -8.00
C ILE A 197 2.99 -25.19 -7.54
N ARG A 198 1.66 -25.19 -7.39
CA ARG A 198 0.91 -26.32 -6.85
C ARG A 198 -0.46 -26.44 -7.49
N GLU A 199 -0.78 -27.63 -7.96
CA GLU A 199 -2.15 -27.97 -8.36
C GLU A 199 -3.01 -28.17 -7.11
N ASP A 200 -4.07 -27.37 -6.99
CA ASP A 200 -5.00 -27.39 -5.86
C ASP A 200 -6.41 -27.03 -6.37
N PRO A 201 -7.29 -28.04 -6.60
CA PRO A 201 -8.64 -27.81 -7.12
C PRO A 201 -9.53 -26.97 -6.21
N GLU A 202 -9.28 -26.96 -4.90
CA GLU A 202 -10.02 -26.11 -3.96
C GLU A 202 -9.59 -24.65 -4.12
N ALA A 203 -8.28 -24.40 -4.17
CA ALA A 203 -7.71 -23.08 -4.45
C ALA A 203 -8.12 -22.53 -5.82
N GLN A 204 -8.23 -23.38 -6.84
CA GLN A 204 -8.71 -22.97 -8.17
C GLN A 204 -10.18 -22.51 -8.14
N ARG A 205 -11.06 -23.24 -7.42
CA ARG A 205 -12.46 -22.81 -7.24
C ARG A 205 -12.55 -21.50 -6.46
N TYR A 206 -11.75 -21.39 -5.40
CA TYR A 206 -11.65 -20.18 -4.60
C TYR A 206 -11.14 -18.98 -5.42
N LEU A 207 -10.23 -19.17 -6.38
CA LEU A 207 -9.80 -18.12 -7.28
C LEU A 207 -10.97 -17.55 -8.09
N GLY A 208 -11.84 -18.41 -8.63
CA GLY A 208 -13.04 -17.98 -9.35
C GLY A 208 -14.05 -17.22 -8.46
N GLU A 209 -14.11 -17.52 -7.17
CA GLU A 209 -14.87 -16.73 -6.19
C GLU A 209 -14.24 -15.34 -5.98
N VAL A 210 -12.93 -15.29 -5.69
CA VAL A 210 -12.19 -14.05 -5.50
C VAL A 210 -12.30 -13.13 -6.73
N GLU A 211 -12.26 -13.69 -7.94
CA GLU A 211 -12.40 -12.93 -9.19
C GLU A 211 -13.78 -12.31 -9.33
N ARG A 212 -14.86 -13.06 -9.06
CA ARG A 212 -16.23 -12.54 -9.08
C ARG A 212 -16.44 -11.42 -8.05
N VAL A 213 -15.93 -11.62 -6.83
CA VAL A 213 -16.03 -10.60 -5.77
C VAL A 213 -15.20 -9.37 -6.11
N LEU A 214 -13.99 -9.54 -6.66
CA LEU A 214 -13.12 -8.45 -7.10
C LEU A 214 -13.77 -7.64 -8.23
N GLU A 215 -14.42 -8.28 -9.19
CA GLU A 215 -15.13 -7.61 -10.26
C GLU A 215 -16.29 -6.77 -9.69
N ALA A 216 -17.12 -7.35 -8.83
CA ALA A 216 -18.22 -6.65 -8.18
C ALA A 216 -17.74 -5.46 -7.34
N ALA A 217 -16.69 -5.66 -6.54
CA ALA A 217 -16.07 -4.59 -5.75
C ALA A 217 -15.50 -3.47 -6.63
N SER A 218 -14.91 -3.82 -7.76
CA SER A 218 -14.37 -2.84 -8.71
C SER A 218 -15.47 -2.03 -9.39
N LYS A 219 -16.60 -2.68 -9.77
CA LYS A 219 -17.79 -1.97 -10.29
C LYS A 219 -18.33 -0.97 -9.25
N ARG A 220 -18.49 -1.38 -7.99
CA ARG A 220 -18.90 -0.49 -6.88
C ARG A 220 -17.90 0.66 -6.69
N ALA A 221 -16.61 0.38 -6.76
CA ALA A 221 -15.57 1.39 -6.61
C ALA A 221 -15.59 2.43 -7.73
N LEU A 222 -15.80 2.01 -8.99
CA LEU A 222 -15.96 2.91 -10.12
C LEU A 222 -17.22 3.77 -10.00
N GLN A 223 -18.35 3.18 -9.58
CA GLN A 223 -19.58 3.92 -9.30
C GLN A 223 -19.38 4.97 -8.20
N GLY A 224 -18.70 4.60 -7.10
CA GLY A 224 -18.34 5.53 -6.03
C GLY A 224 -17.38 6.66 -6.47
N LEU A 225 -16.71 6.50 -7.60
CA LEU A 225 -15.90 7.53 -8.25
C LEU A 225 -16.67 8.32 -9.33
N GLY A 226 -17.93 8.00 -9.59
CA GLY A 226 -18.73 8.59 -10.67
C GLY A 226 -18.29 8.14 -12.08
N LEU A 227 -17.70 6.95 -12.20
CA LEU A 227 -17.20 6.37 -13.44
C LEU A 227 -18.08 5.21 -13.91
N ALA A 228 -18.12 5.00 -15.24
CA ALA A 228 -18.72 3.81 -15.82
C ALA A 228 -17.93 2.54 -15.42
N PRO A 229 -18.59 1.37 -15.30
CA PRO A 229 -17.92 0.10 -15.02
C PRO A 229 -16.93 -0.28 -16.13
N PHE A 230 -16.05 -1.26 -15.85
CA PHE A 230 -15.18 -1.85 -16.86
C PHE A 230 -16.01 -2.26 -18.09
N ARG A 231 -15.58 -1.88 -19.29
CA ARG A 231 -16.19 -2.41 -20.51
C ARG A 231 -15.91 -3.91 -20.54
N GLU A 232 -16.94 -4.73 -20.62
CA GLU A 232 -16.78 -6.15 -20.89
C GLU A 232 -16.05 -6.27 -22.24
N GLY A 233 -14.84 -6.85 -22.21
CA GLY A 233 -14.19 -7.27 -23.45
C GLY A 233 -15.06 -8.32 -24.15
N PRO A 234 -14.91 -8.52 -25.47
CA PRO A 234 -15.72 -9.50 -26.18
C PRO A 234 -15.55 -10.86 -25.50
N GLN A 235 -16.67 -11.45 -25.04
CA GLN A 235 -16.69 -12.82 -24.59
C GLN A 235 -16.22 -13.67 -25.77
N SER A 236 -15.01 -14.23 -25.68
CA SER A 236 -14.51 -15.17 -26.68
C SER A 236 -15.46 -16.37 -26.66
N SER A 237 -16.26 -16.48 -27.73
CA SER A 237 -17.02 -17.68 -28.09
C SER A 237 -16.08 -18.79 -28.54
#